data_AF-A0A1B9KVQ6-F1
#
_entry.id   AF-A0A1B9KVQ6-F1
#
_cell.length_a   1.000
_cell.length_b   1.000
_cell.length_c   1.000
_cell.angle_alpha   90.00
_cell.angle_beta   90.00
_cell.angle_gamma   90.00
#
_symmetry.space_group_name_H-M   'P 1'
#
loop_
_entity.id
_entity.type
_entity.pdbx_description
1 polymer ?
#
loop_
_entity_poly.entity_id
_entity_poly.type
_entity_poly.pdbx_seq_one_letter_code
_entity_poly.pdbx_strand_id
1 'polypeptide(L)'
;MNISLVINEKPPELDEFLDQDEMELSSFEFALVELSQYINGLIHITFKNGLNVTLDLFSDFLICLDDIINSINAAKLSHTKKETIWFCEQGSDFYLYYEVKDETILLSYKQGKSTGMPNKLLPDFSIEVDSLAYIRNWENIFQALIIVFEEKLQKKIAIPF
;
A
#
# COMPACT_ATOMS: atom_id res chain seq x y z
N MET A 1 -14.31 0.10 -5.76
CA MET A 1 -13.13 -0.27 -4.96
C MET A 1 -13.10 0.67 -3.77
N ASN A 2 -12.80 0.14 -2.59
CA ASN A 2 -12.61 0.91 -1.38
C ASN A 2 -11.27 0.50 -0.77
N ILE A 3 -10.44 1.45 -0.38
CA ILE A 3 -9.19 1.18 0.35
C ILE A 3 -9.31 1.82 1.73
N SER A 4 -9.03 1.06 2.79
CA SER A 4 -9.11 1.53 4.17
C SER A 4 -7.86 1.17 4.96
N LEU A 5 -7.38 2.12 5.75
CA LEU A 5 -6.28 1.94 6.70
C LEU A 5 -6.85 1.56 8.07
N VAL A 6 -6.29 0.52 8.68
CA VAL A 6 -6.58 0.09 10.04
C VAL A 6 -5.31 0.17 10.85
N ILE A 7 -5.34 0.91 11.95
CA ILE A 7 -4.21 1.10 12.85
C ILE A 7 -4.58 0.63 14.24
N ASN A 8 -3.68 -0.12 14.87
CA ASN A 8 -3.78 -0.52 16.26
C ASN A 8 -2.53 -0.07 17.00
N GLU A 9 -2.71 0.57 18.16
CA GLU A 9 -1.59 0.88 19.05
C GLU A 9 -0.91 -0.40 19.55
N LYS A 10 0.41 -0.34 19.73
CA LYS A 10 1.17 -1.38 20.42
C LYS A 10 2.12 -0.74 21.44
N PRO A 11 2.64 -1.51 22.42
CA PRO A 11 3.76 -1.06 23.23
C PRO A 11 4.94 -0.64 22.32
N PRO A 12 5.60 0.50 22.61
CA PRO A 12 6.72 0.95 21.78
C PRO A 12 7.87 -0.07 21.75
N GLU A 13 8.35 -0.37 20.55
CA GLU A 13 9.52 -1.21 20.29
C GLU A 13 10.60 -0.32 19.68
N LEU A 14 11.36 0.36 20.54
CA LEU A 14 12.31 1.38 20.10
C LEU A 14 13.60 0.75 19.57
N ASP A 15 13.99 1.14 18.36
CA ASP A 15 15.29 0.87 17.76
C ASP A 15 16.18 2.12 17.85
N GLU A 16 17.19 2.05 18.72
CA GLU A 16 18.14 3.14 18.95
C GLU A 16 19.06 3.41 17.73
N PHE A 17 19.11 2.48 16.77
CA PHE A 17 19.93 2.58 15.56
C PHE A 17 19.14 3.06 14.35
N LEU A 18 17.88 3.48 14.53
CA LEU A 18 17.07 3.97 13.44
C LEU A 18 17.58 5.34 12.94
N ASP A 19 18.31 5.31 11.81
CA ASP A 19 18.90 6.49 11.19
C ASP A 19 18.45 6.61 9.72
N GLN A 20 17.95 7.79 9.34
CA GLN A 20 17.41 8.00 8.00
C GLN A 20 18.51 7.98 6.93
N ASP A 21 19.65 8.58 7.22
CA ASP A 21 20.73 8.77 6.25
C ASP A 21 21.42 7.42 5.96
N GLU A 22 21.57 6.56 6.97
CA GLU A 22 22.13 5.22 6.79
C GLU A 22 21.20 4.27 6.00
N MET A 23 19.88 4.48 6.07
CA MET A 23 18.90 3.62 5.40
C MET A 23 18.60 4.03 3.95
N GLU A 24 19.09 5.18 3.50
CA GLU A 24 18.85 5.73 2.15
C GLU A 24 17.35 5.86 1.78
N LEU A 25 16.48 6.08 2.79
CA LEU A 25 15.04 6.17 2.61
C LEU A 25 14.55 7.61 2.39
N SER A 26 13.51 7.77 1.58
CA SER A 26 12.78 9.03 1.50
C SER A 26 12.16 9.39 2.86
N SER A 27 11.82 10.67 3.06
CA SER A 27 11.18 11.11 4.30
C SER A 27 9.85 10.41 4.59
N PHE A 28 9.12 9.97 3.55
CA PHE A 28 7.86 9.25 3.73
C PHE A 28 8.10 7.80 4.15
N GLU A 29 9.03 7.11 3.50
CA GLU A 29 9.41 5.74 3.86
C GLU A 29 10.01 5.68 5.26
N PHE A 30 10.91 6.60 5.59
CA PHE A 30 11.49 6.66 6.93
C PHE A 30 10.43 6.92 8.00
N ALA A 31 9.45 7.81 7.73
CA ALA A 31 8.35 8.03 8.66
C ALA A 31 7.47 6.78 8.85
N LEU A 32 7.27 5.96 7.81
CA LEU A 32 6.61 4.65 7.95
C LEU A 32 7.41 3.70 8.83
N VAL A 33 8.72 3.59 8.61
CA VAL A 33 9.59 2.73 9.42
C VAL A 33 9.58 3.18 10.88
N GLU A 34 9.73 4.46 11.14
CA GLU A 34 9.69 5.00 12.50
C GLU A 34 8.33 4.77 13.17
N LEU A 35 7.23 4.94 12.41
CA LEU A 35 5.88 4.69 12.88
C LEU A 35 5.67 3.22 13.31
N SER A 36 6.36 2.27 12.66
CA SER A 36 6.29 0.84 12.99
C SER A 36 6.73 0.50 14.41
N GLN A 37 7.47 1.39 15.08
CA GLN A 37 7.85 1.23 16.48
C GLN A 37 6.66 1.42 17.43
N TYR A 38 5.60 2.11 17.01
CA TYR A 38 4.49 2.54 17.89
C TYR A 38 3.15 1.87 17.59
N ILE A 39 2.94 1.39 16.36
CA ILE A 39 1.66 0.84 15.93
C ILE A 39 1.83 -0.44 15.11
N ASN A 40 0.74 -1.18 14.97
CA ASN A 40 0.53 -2.13 13.88
C ASN A 40 -0.42 -1.50 12.86
N GLY A 41 -0.24 -1.79 11.57
CA GLY A 41 -1.06 -1.23 10.50
C GLY A 41 -1.42 -2.24 9.43
N LEU A 42 -2.65 -2.18 8.93
CA LEU A 42 -3.12 -2.96 7.80
C LEU A 42 -3.86 -2.05 6.81
N ILE A 43 -3.73 -2.34 5.52
CA ILE A 43 -4.54 -1.73 4.46
C ILE A 43 -5.45 -2.82 3.87
N HIS A 44 -6.76 -2.58 3.88
CA HIS A 44 -7.72 -3.45 3.23
C HIS A 44 -8.20 -2.85 1.91
N ILE A 45 -8.09 -3.62 0.84
CA ILE A 45 -8.56 -3.27 -0.49
C ILE A 45 -9.79 -4.13 -0.80
N THR A 46 -10.96 -3.52 -0.67
CA THR A 46 -12.26 -4.19 -0.91
C THR A 46 -12.78 -3.89 -2.31
N PHE A 47 -13.05 -4.95 -3.06
CA PHE A 47 -13.56 -4.91 -4.43
C PHE A 47 -15.09 -5.06 -4.47
N LYS A 48 -15.73 -4.66 -5.57
CA LYS A 48 -17.21 -4.65 -5.69
C LYS A 48 -17.85 -6.04 -5.56
N ASN A 49 -17.10 -7.10 -5.86
CA ASN A 49 -17.52 -8.49 -5.73
C ASN A 49 -17.35 -9.04 -4.29
N GLY A 50 -16.98 -8.19 -3.32
CA GLY A 50 -16.78 -8.58 -1.93
C GLY A 50 -15.42 -9.20 -1.64
N LEU A 51 -14.55 -9.37 -2.64
CA LEU A 51 -13.18 -9.83 -2.45
C LEU A 51 -12.36 -8.75 -1.74
N ASN A 52 -11.48 -9.17 -0.83
CA ASN A 52 -10.66 -8.27 -0.03
C ASN A 52 -9.20 -8.74 -0.08
N VAL A 53 -8.31 -7.84 -0.49
CA VAL A 53 -6.85 -8.03 -0.39
C VAL A 53 -6.40 -7.22 0.81
N THR A 54 -5.67 -7.85 1.73
CA THR A 54 -5.08 -7.15 2.87
C THR A 54 -3.58 -7.03 2.68
N LEU A 55 -3.06 -5.84 2.93
CA LEU A 55 -1.63 -5.54 2.94
C LEU A 55 -1.23 -5.21 4.38
N ASP A 56 -0.17 -5.81 4.88
CA ASP A 56 0.50 -5.27 6.07
C ASP A 56 1.15 -3.93 5.73
N LEU A 57 1.01 -2.95 6.62
CA LEU A 57 1.48 -1.59 6.35
C LEU A 57 3.02 -1.51 6.25
N PHE A 58 3.74 -2.35 7.00
CA PHE A 58 5.19 -2.26 7.15
C PHE A 58 5.95 -3.33 6.38
N SER A 59 5.31 -4.46 6.05
CA SER A 59 5.94 -5.48 5.19
C SER A 59 5.46 -5.43 3.73
N ASP A 60 4.15 -5.29 3.48
CA ASP A 60 3.61 -5.33 2.12
C ASP A 60 3.60 -3.93 1.50
N PHE A 61 2.99 -2.96 2.18
CA PHE A 61 2.79 -1.62 1.64
C PHE A 61 4.10 -0.82 1.55
N LEU A 62 4.92 -0.82 2.62
CA LEU A 62 6.20 -0.10 2.63
C LEU A 62 7.12 -0.58 1.51
N ILE A 63 7.25 -1.90 1.33
CA ILE A 63 8.18 -2.49 0.35
C ILE A 63 7.70 -2.26 -1.08
N CYS A 64 6.38 -2.26 -1.30
CA CYS A 64 5.79 -1.99 -2.62
C CYS A 64 5.39 -0.52 -2.81
N LEU A 65 5.89 0.41 -1.98
CA LEU A 65 5.44 1.79 -1.98
C LEU A 65 5.66 2.47 -3.34
N ASP A 66 6.86 2.34 -3.90
CA ASP A 66 7.21 2.91 -5.20
C ASP A 66 6.33 2.37 -6.32
N ASP A 67 6.05 1.07 -6.31
CA ASP A 67 5.18 0.43 -7.32
C ASP A 67 3.73 0.93 -7.21
N ILE A 68 3.24 1.16 -5.99
CA ILE A 68 1.92 1.75 -5.74
C ILE A 68 1.88 3.22 -6.19
N ILE A 69 2.93 3.99 -5.90
CA ILE A 69 3.04 5.38 -6.38
C ILE A 69 3.07 5.40 -7.92
N ASN A 70 3.83 4.50 -8.53
CA ASN A 70 3.94 4.36 -9.97
C ASN A 70 2.60 3.96 -10.62
N SER A 71 1.78 3.15 -9.96
CA SER A 71 0.45 2.79 -10.46
C SER A 71 -0.54 3.96 -10.36
N ILE A 72 -0.48 4.75 -9.28
CA ILE A 72 -1.29 5.97 -9.12
C ILE A 72 -0.92 7.01 -10.18
N ASN A 73 0.37 7.26 -10.40
CA ASN A 73 0.85 8.22 -11.39
C ASN A 73 0.48 7.81 -12.82
N ALA A 74 0.54 6.50 -13.13
CA ALA A 74 0.08 5.99 -14.42
C ALA A 74 -1.42 6.27 -14.64
N ALA A 75 -2.23 6.08 -13.60
CA ALA A 75 -3.65 6.39 -13.64
C ALA A 75 -3.92 7.90 -13.79
N LYS A 76 -3.20 8.75 -13.04
CA LYS A 76 -3.34 10.23 -13.12
C LYS A 76 -3.04 10.76 -14.52
N LEU A 77 -2.00 10.24 -15.17
CA LEU A 77 -1.56 10.68 -16.49
C LEU A 77 -2.39 10.08 -17.63
N SER A 78 -3.34 9.18 -17.35
CA SER A 78 -4.06 8.40 -18.37
C SER A 78 -3.13 7.71 -19.38
N HIS A 79 -1.92 7.36 -18.93
CA HIS A 79 -0.95 6.66 -19.77
C HIS A 79 -1.33 5.20 -19.84
N THR A 80 -1.49 4.65 -21.05
CA THR A 80 -1.64 3.20 -21.22
C THR A 80 -0.38 2.52 -20.69
N LYS A 81 -0.50 1.91 -19.50
CA LYS A 81 0.59 1.24 -18.81
C LYS A 81 0.05 -0.06 -18.24
N LYS A 82 0.87 -1.10 -18.36
CA LYS A 82 0.60 -2.42 -17.80
C LYS A 82 1.81 -2.86 -17.01
N GLU A 83 1.66 -3.04 -15.71
CA GLU A 83 2.73 -3.47 -14.82
C GLU A 83 2.22 -4.39 -13.72
N THR A 84 3.16 -4.87 -12.92
CA THR A 84 2.91 -5.79 -11.80
C THR A 84 3.44 -5.16 -10.52
N ILE A 85 2.65 -5.23 -9.46
CA ILE A 85 3.11 -5.02 -8.08
C ILE A 85 3.23 -6.39 -7.45
N TRP A 86 4.42 -6.76 -6.99
CA TRP A 86 4.67 -8.07 -6.37
C TRP A 86 4.90 -7.91 -4.87
N PHE A 87 4.01 -8.50 -4.09
CA PHE A 87 4.10 -8.55 -2.63
C PHE A 87 4.73 -9.90 -2.26
N CYS A 88 5.96 -9.87 -1.72
CA CYS A 88 6.78 -11.07 -1.47
C CYS A 88 7.24 -11.24 -0.01
N GLU A 89 6.93 -10.28 0.87
CA GLU A 89 7.48 -10.24 2.23
C GLU A 89 6.61 -10.97 3.26
N GLN A 90 7.26 -11.56 4.27
CA GLN A 90 6.61 -12.22 5.42
C GLN A 90 5.53 -13.28 5.06
N GLY A 91 5.71 -13.97 3.93
CA GLY A 91 4.76 -14.99 3.47
C GLY A 91 3.58 -14.42 2.67
N SER A 92 3.53 -13.12 2.43
CA SER A 92 2.78 -12.56 1.30
C SER A 92 3.52 -12.94 0.04
N ASP A 93 3.00 -13.86 -0.77
CA ASP A 93 3.49 -14.12 -2.13
C ASP A 93 2.31 -14.00 -3.06
N PHE A 94 2.02 -12.79 -3.54
CA PHE A 94 0.92 -12.53 -4.45
C PHE A 94 1.20 -11.29 -5.32
N TYR A 95 0.42 -11.15 -6.38
CA TYR A 95 0.62 -10.13 -7.39
C TYR A 95 -0.64 -9.30 -7.58
N LEU A 96 -0.49 -7.99 -7.71
CA LEU A 96 -1.50 -7.10 -8.28
C LEU A 96 -1.00 -6.61 -9.64
N TYR A 97 -1.57 -7.14 -10.70
CA TYR A 97 -1.38 -6.62 -12.05
C TYR A 97 -2.34 -5.46 -12.26
N TYR A 98 -1.85 -4.36 -12.82
CA TYR A 98 -2.69 -3.24 -13.21
C TYR A 98 -2.48 -2.90 -14.68
N GLU A 99 -3.56 -2.57 -15.37
CA GLU A 99 -3.55 -2.10 -16.76
C GLU A 99 -4.46 -0.87 -16.85
N VAL A 100 -3.86 0.30 -17.06
CA VAL A 100 -4.58 1.57 -17.19
C VAL A 100 -5.06 1.73 -18.64
N LYS A 101 -6.36 1.97 -18.82
CA LYS A 101 -7.03 2.21 -20.11
C LYS A 101 -8.00 3.38 -19.95
N ASP A 102 -7.56 4.57 -20.38
CA ASP A 102 -8.34 5.80 -20.29
C ASP A 102 -8.89 6.03 -18.87
N GLU A 103 -10.21 6.00 -18.70
CA GLU A 103 -10.92 6.23 -17.44
C GLU A 103 -11.05 4.97 -16.57
N THR A 104 -10.46 3.85 -16.98
CA THR A 104 -10.57 2.56 -16.30
C THR A 104 -9.21 1.95 -16.00
N ILE A 105 -9.16 1.16 -14.92
CA ILE A 105 -8.00 0.33 -14.56
C ILE A 105 -8.50 -1.10 -14.42
N LEU A 106 -7.93 -2.01 -15.19
CA LEU A 106 -8.10 -3.44 -14.99
C LEU A 106 -7.09 -3.87 -13.92
N LEU A 107 -7.60 -4.30 -12.77
CA LEU A 107 -6.81 -4.87 -11.68
C LEU A 107 -6.98 -6.38 -11.68
N SER A 108 -5.88 -7.12 -11.61
CA SER A 108 -5.92 -8.58 -11.45
C SER A 108 -5.07 -9.00 -10.25
N TYR A 109 -5.69 -9.74 -9.34
CA TYR A 109 -5.01 -10.40 -8.24
C TYR A 109 -4.64 -11.82 -8.67
N LYS A 110 -3.40 -12.23 -8.39
CA LYS A 110 -2.98 -13.62 -8.50
C LYS A 110 -2.22 -14.08 -7.27
N GLN A 111 -2.54 -15.29 -6.83
CA GLN A 111 -1.74 -15.97 -5.82
C GLN A 111 -0.39 -16.40 -6.39
N GLY A 112 0.65 -16.23 -5.59
CA GLY A 112 1.94 -16.88 -5.79
C GLY A 112 1.93 -18.31 -5.26
N LYS A 113 3.11 -18.92 -5.16
CA LYS A 113 3.26 -20.31 -4.71
C LYS A 113 3.00 -20.45 -3.22
N SER A 114 3.22 -19.38 -2.46
CA SER A 114 3.34 -19.45 -1.00
C SER A 114 2.48 -18.41 -0.28
N THR A 115 1.35 -17.98 -0.85
CA THR A 115 0.50 -16.94 -0.25
C THR A 115 -0.01 -17.36 1.14
N GLY A 116 0.44 -16.64 2.16
CA GLY A 116 0.06 -16.79 3.56
C GLY A 116 -1.27 -16.12 3.90
N MET A 117 -1.69 -16.28 5.16
CA MET A 117 -2.85 -15.54 5.68
C MET A 117 -2.51 -14.04 5.74
N PRO A 118 -3.47 -13.13 5.53
CA PRO A 118 -4.91 -13.40 5.36
C PRO A 118 -5.33 -13.70 3.91
N ASN A 119 -4.44 -13.54 2.92
CA ASN A 119 -4.79 -13.62 1.51
C ASN A 119 -4.82 -15.05 0.92
N LYS A 120 -4.37 -16.06 1.69
CA LYS A 120 -4.27 -17.48 1.27
C LYS A 120 -5.52 -18.08 0.64
N LEU A 121 -6.71 -17.66 1.07
CA LEU A 121 -7.98 -18.22 0.59
C LEU A 121 -8.60 -17.40 -0.55
N LEU A 122 -7.95 -16.32 -0.97
CA LEU A 122 -8.46 -15.43 -2.00
C LEU A 122 -8.24 -16.05 -3.38
N PRO A 123 -9.29 -16.36 -4.16
CA PRO A 123 -9.10 -16.89 -5.51
C PRO A 123 -8.47 -15.82 -6.42
N ASP A 124 -7.81 -16.24 -7.49
CA ASP A 124 -7.42 -15.33 -8.56
C ASP A 124 -8.66 -14.61 -9.13
N PHE A 125 -8.55 -13.31 -9.38
CA PHE A 125 -9.64 -12.54 -9.96
C PHE A 125 -9.13 -11.35 -10.77
N SER A 126 -9.99 -10.85 -11.65
CA SER A 126 -9.80 -9.60 -12.37
C SER A 126 -11.04 -8.73 -12.23
N ILE A 127 -10.85 -7.42 -12.11
CA ILE A 127 -11.93 -6.45 -11.96
C ILE A 127 -11.54 -5.12 -12.59
N GLU A 128 -12.50 -4.51 -13.28
CA GLU A 128 -12.35 -3.13 -13.75
C GLU A 128 -12.82 -2.15 -12.68
N VAL A 129 -12.00 -1.13 -12.45
CA VAL A 129 -12.29 -0.04 -11.54
C VAL A 129 -12.17 1.29 -12.28
N ASP A 130 -12.94 2.26 -11.82
CA ASP A 130 -12.84 3.65 -12.28
C ASP A 130 -11.50 4.25 -11.82
N SER A 131 -10.78 4.92 -12.74
CA SER A 131 -9.43 5.43 -12.47
C SER A 131 -9.43 6.54 -11.43
N LEU A 132 -10.43 7.43 -11.44
CA LEU A 132 -10.57 8.50 -10.45
C LEU A 132 -10.84 7.92 -9.06
N ALA A 133 -11.70 6.91 -8.97
CA ALA A 133 -11.95 6.19 -7.74
C ALA A 133 -10.69 5.50 -7.23
N TYR A 134 -9.90 4.87 -8.11
CA TYR A 134 -8.62 4.25 -7.73
C TYR A 134 -7.65 5.27 -7.12
N ILE A 135 -7.43 6.40 -7.81
CA ILE A 135 -6.53 7.48 -7.36
C ILE A 135 -7.00 8.03 -6.02
N ARG A 136 -8.28 8.41 -5.92
CA ARG A 136 -8.84 9.00 -4.70
C ARG A 136 -8.74 8.06 -3.50
N ASN A 137 -8.96 6.75 -3.69
CA ASN A 137 -8.85 5.79 -2.61
C ASN A 137 -7.42 5.74 -2.06
N TRP A 138 -6.40 5.74 -2.94
CA TRP A 138 -5.01 5.79 -2.48
C TRP A 138 -4.66 7.11 -1.83
N GLU A 139 -5.03 8.25 -2.44
CA GLU A 139 -4.79 9.58 -1.86
C GLU A 139 -5.34 9.70 -0.44
N ASN A 140 -6.52 9.13 -0.16
CA ASN A 140 -7.08 9.09 1.20
C ASN A 140 -6.18 8.30 2.19
N ILE A 141 -5.53 7.22 1.75
CA ILE A 141 -4.59 6.46 2.59
C ILE A 141 -3.35 7.29 2.89
N PHE A 142 -2.76 7.92 1.88
CA PHE A 142 -1.59 8.79 2.07
C PHE A 142 -1.90 9.97 2.99
N GLN A 143 -3.08 10.59 2.85
CA GLN A 143 -3.54 11.65 3.75
C GLN A 143 -3.72 11.15 5.19
N ALA A 144 -4.33 9.97 5.37
CA ALA A 144 -4.49 9.37 6.69
C ALA A 144 -3.14 9.08 7.36
N LEU A 145 -2.16 8.58 6.59
CA LEU A 145 -0.81 8.34 7.09
C LEU A 145 -0.10 9.64 7.51
N ILE A 146 -0.22 10.72 6.75
CA ILE A 146 0.37 12.02 7.10
C ILE A 146 -0.19 12.54 8.43
N ILE A 147 -1.50 12.42 8.66
CA ILE A 147 -2.12 12.79 9.93
C ILE A 147 -1.50 11.97 11.07
N VAL A 148 -1.35 10.66 10.88
CA VAL A 148 -0.75 9.77 11.88
C VAL A 148 0.72 10.11 12.14
N PHE A 149 1.50 10.47 11.11
CA PHE A 149 2.88 10.94 11.29
C PHE A 149 2.94 12.22 12.13
N GLU A 150 2.04 13.16 11.91
CA GLU A 150 1.98 14.39 12.70
C GLU A 150 1.57 14.10 14.16
N GLU A 151 0.58 13.24 14.37
CA GLU A 151 0.08 12.90 15.71
C GLU A 151 1.06 12.05 16.53
N LYS A 152 1.74 11.09 15.90
CA LYS A 152 2.63 10.13 16.59
C LYS A 152 4.08 10.54 16.62
N LEU A 153 4.57 11.09 15.51
CA LEU A 153 5.99 11.38 15.31
C LEU A 153 6.27 12.88 15.38
N GLN A 154 5.24 13.74 15.41
CA GLN A 154 5.37 15.19 15.32
C GLN A 154 6.08 15.64 14.04
N LYS A 155 5.95 14.84 12.96
CA LYS A 155 6.58 15.09 11.67
C LYS A 155 5.55 15.53 10.64
N LYS A 156 5.89 16.59 9.91
CA LYS A 156 5.11 17.05 8.75
C LYS A 156 5.72 16.49 7.47
N ILE A 157 5.06 15.47 6.93
CA ILE A 157 5.51 14.76 5.73
C ILE A 157 4.59 15.12 4.56
N ALA A 158 5.15 15.34 3.37
CA ALA A 158 4.38 15.60 2.15
C ALA A 158 3.89 14.29 1.51
N ILE A 159 2.81 14.38 0.71
CA ILE A 159 2.37 13.25 -0.14
C ILE A 159 3.47 13.02 -1.21
N PRO A 160 3.89 11.76 -1.46
CA PRO A 160 5.04 11.48 -2.30
C PRO A 160 4.76 11.47 -3.83
N PHE A 161 3.63 12.01 -4.29
CA PHE A 161 3.23 12.05 -5.71
C PHE A 161 2.14 13.09 -6.03
#